data_AF-A0A0G4MZQ3-F1
#
_entry.id   AF-A0A0G4MZQ3-F1
#
_cell.length_a   1.000
_cell.length_b   1.000
_cell.length_c   1.000
_cell.angle_alpha   90.00
_cell.angle_beta   90.00
_cell.angle_gamma   90.00
#
_symmetry.space_group_name_H-M   'P 1'
#
loop_
_entity.id
_entity.type
_entity.pdbx_description
1 polymer ?
#
loop_
_entity_poly.entity_id
_entity_poly.type
_entity_poly.pdbx_seq_one_letter_code
_entity_poly.pdbx_strand_id
1 'polypeptide(L)'
;MDELLANRLLDLVSLQGCPEANPAQNVKWNVLQKVYAGGNEGRLAGEHLPLMKRKVVPSPMEINDRWAQRMGYGSSEELLKEENWRVSLAKDRRARREG
;
A
#
# COMPACT_ATOMS: atom_id res chain seq x y z
N MET A 1 36.54 -21.26 14.31
CA MET A 1 35.63 -20.26 13.71
C MET A 1 36.50 -19.45 12.76
N ASP A 2 36.15 -19.39 11.48
CA ASP A 2 37.04 -18.84 10.45
C ASP A 2 36.89 -17.31 10.39
N GLU A 3 37.79 -16.58 11.05
CA GLU A 3 37.73 -15.11 11.21
C GLU A 3 37.74 -14.39 9.85
N LEU A 4 38.40 -14.98 8.85
CA LEU A 4 38.39 -14.49 7.46
C LEU A 4 36.99 -14.53 6.84
N LEU A 5 36.21 -15.58 7.12
CA LEU A 5 34.86 -15.71 6.63
C LEU A 5 33.91 -14.76 7.36
N ALA A 6 34.10 -14.56 8.68
CA ALA A 6 33.34 -13.61 9.47
C ALA A 6 33.52 -12.17 8.96
N ASN A 7 34.77 -11.77 8.66
CA ASN A 7 35.08 -10.44 8.11
C ASN A 7 34.45 -10.24 6.73
N ARG A 8 34.52 -11.25 5.84
CA ARG A 8 33.89 -11.17 4.51
C ARG A 8 32.37 -11.09 4.58
N LEU A 9 31.73 -11.79 5.52
CA LEU A 9 30.29 -11.69 5.71
C LEU A 9 29.87 -10.33 6.27
N LEU A 10 30.67 -9.76 7.19
CA LEU A 10 30.45 -8.42 7.71
C LEU A 10 30.55 -7.36 6.60
N ASP A 11 31.53 -7.49 5.69
CA ASP A 11 31.67 -6.63 4.51
C ASP A 11 30.47 -6.75 3.56
N LEU A 12 29.93 -7.96 3.35
CA LEU A 12 28.75 -8.15 2.49
C LEU A 12 27.46 -7.59 3.11
N VAL A 13 27.29 -7.72 4.42
CA VAL A 13 26.12 -7.18 5.14
C VAL A 13 26.19 -5.67 5.26
N SER A 14 27.37 -5.08 5.43
CA SER A 14 27.53 -3.63 5.49
C SER A 14 27.18 -2.93 4.17
N LEU A 15 27.34 -3.63 3.04
CA LEU A 15 26.92 -3.17 1.71
C LEU A 15 25.42 -3.33 1.45
N GLN A 16 24.71 -4.19 2.21
CA GLN A 16 23.26 -4.32 2.13
C GLN A 16 22.56 -3.15 2.84
N GLY A 17 22.49 -2.00 2.17
CA GLY A 17 21.78 -0.82 2.69
C GLY A 17 22.19 0.51 2.07
N CYS A 18 23.34 0.56 1.39
CA CYS A 18 23.86 1.75 0.72
C CYS A 18 23.66 1.64 -0.80
N PRO A 19 22.59 2.22 -1.38
CA PRO A 19 22.36 2.20 -2.83
C PRO A 19 23.42 2.98 -3.63
N GLU A 20 24.27 3.77 -2.98
CA GLU A 20 25.26 4.65 -3.62
C GLU A 20 26.64 4.00 -3.82
N ALA A 21 26.91 2.81 -3.27
CA ALA A 21 28.25 2.24 -3.22
C ALA A 21 28.69 1.48 -4.49
N ASN A 22 27.82 1.28 -5.49
CA ASN A 22 28.18 0.47 -6.67
C ASN A 22 27.58 1.01 -7.98
N PRO A 23 28.27 1.93 -8.69
CA PRO A 23 27.76 2.53 -9.94
C PRO A 23 27.78 1.57 -11.15
N ALA A 24 28.35 0.36 -11.02
CA ALA A 24 28.60 -0.54 -12.14
C ALA A 24 27.49 -1.59 -12.40
N GLN A 25 26.45 -1.65 -11.56
CA GLN A 25 25.38 -2.63 -11.70
C GLN A 25 24.03 -1.94 -11.77
N ASN A 26 23.55 -1.69 -12.99
CA ASN A 26 22.13 -1.42 -13.27
C ASN A 26 21.30 -2.71 -13.09
N VAL A 27 21.41 -3.30 -11.91
CA VAL A 27 20.49 -4.31 -11.45
C VAL A 27 19.35 -3.52 -10.86
N LYS A 28 18.15 -3.64 -11.44
CA LYS A 28 16.92 -3.22 -10.76
C LYS A 28 16.75 -4.13 -9.55
N TRP A 29 17.45 -3.81 -8.47
CA TRP A 29 17.20 -4.38 -7.17
C TRP A 29 15.75 -4.02 -6.89
N ASN A 30 14.85 -5.00 -6.90
CA ASN A 30 13.57 -4.83 -6.24
C ASN A 30 13.93 -4.65 -4.77
N VAL A 31 14.15 -3.39 -4.35
CA VAL A 31 14.48 -2.98 -2.98
C VAL A 31 13.23 -3.16 -2.11
N LEU A 32 12.76 -4.39 -2.06
CA LEU A 32 11.74 -4.81 -1.14
C LEU A 32 12.44 -4.95 0.21
N GLN A 33 12.21 -3.98 1.08
CA GLN A 33 12.72 -3.97 2.44
C GLN A 33 12.15 -5.20 3.17
N LYS A 34 13.02 -6.07 3.69
CA LYS A 34 12.58 -7.17 4.55
C LYS A 34 12.17 -6.59 5.91
N VAL A 35 10.92 -6.80 6.30
CA VAL A 35 10.38 -6.42 7.60
C VAL A 35 10.15 -7.68 8.42
N TYR A 36 10.72 -7.70 9.62
CA TYR A 36 10.61 -8.80 10.57
C TYR A 36 9.66 -8.39 11.69
N ALA A 37 8.53 -9.09 11.81
CA ALA A 37 7.50 -8.80 12.83
C ALA A 37 7.72 -9.64 14.11
N GLY A 38 8.99 -9.83 14.52
CA GLY A 38 9.34 -10.57 15.74
C GLY A 38 9.49 -12.10 15.59
N GLY A 39 9.45 -12.64 14.36
CA GLY A 39 9.78 -14.04 14.05
C GLY A 39 10.98 -14.18 13.11
N ASN A 40 11.43 -15.41 12.86
CA ASN A 40 12.55 -15.69 11.93
C ASN A 40 12.20 -15.46 10.45
N GLU A 41 10.92 -15.27 10.13
CA GLU A 41 10.46 -15.02 8.77
C GLU A 41 10.29 -13.52 8.54
N GLY A 42 11.09 -12.99 7.61
CA GLY A 42 10.96 -11.61 7.13
C GLY A 42 9.97 -11.56 5.98
N ARG A 43 8.98 -10.66 6.07
CA ARG A 43 8.10 -10.36 4.94
C ARG A 43 8.76 -9.29 4.08
N LEU A 44 8.79 -9.51 2.77
CA LEU A 44 9.13 -8.45 1.83
C LEU A 44 8.03 -7.37 1.88
N ALA A 45 8.36 -6.22 2.46
CA ALA A 45 7.52 -5.04 2.43
C ALA A 45 7.95 -4.18 1.22
N GLY A 46 6.98 -3.44 0.67
CA GLY A 46 7.29 -2.42 -0.34
C GLY A 46 8.28 -1.39 0.21
N GLU A 47 8.92 -0.64 -0.69
CA GLU A 47 9.80 0.46 -0.35
C GLU A 47 9.10 1.41 0.65
N HIS A 48 9.79 1.78 1.73
CA HIS A 48 9.28 2.76 2.67
C HIS A 48 9.01 4.09 1.95
N LEU A 49 7.77 4.55 1.92
CA LEU A 49 7.39 5.85 1.38
C LEU A 49 7.50 6.91 2.48
N PRO A 50 8.48 7.84 2.41
CA PRO A 50 8.60 8.94 3.36
C PRO A 50 7.31 9.75 3.39
N LEU A 51 6.92 10.25 4.57
CA LEU A 51 5.66 10.98 4.75
C LEU A 51 5.48 12.12 3.74
N MET A 52 6.55 12.84 3.41
CA MET A 52 6.55 13.96 2.44
C MET A 52 6.29 13.53 0.99
N LYS A 53 6.56 12.26 0.64
CA LYS A 53 6.31 11.70 -0.69
C LYS A 53 4.96 10.97 -0.78
N ARG A 54 4.24 10.82 0.33
CA ARG A 54 2.92 10.16 0.34
C ARG A 54 1.91 11.08 -0.35
N LYS A 55 1.04 10.50 -1.16
CA LYS A 55 -0.07 11.24 -1.77
C LYS A 55 -0.99 11.74 -0.67
N VAL A 56 -1.37 13.01 -0.74
CA VAL A 56 -2.38 13.58 0.14
C VAL A 56 -3.71 12.88 -0.14
N VAL A 57 -4.26 12.25 0.89
CA VAL A 57 -5.57 11.61 0.82
C VAL A 57 -6.62 12.69 1.04
N PRO A 58 -7.71 12.73 0.24
CA PRO A 58 -8.82 13.66 0.46
C PRO A 58 -9.44 13.45 1.84
N SER A 59 -10.16 14.48 2.31
CA SER A 59 -10.85 14.42 3.60
C SER A 59 -11.91 13.31 3.60
N PRO A 60 -12.28 12.76 4.77
CA PRO A 60 -13.32 11.73 4.87
C PRO A 60 -14.65 12.15 4.25
N MET A 61 -15.01 13.44 4.35
CA MET A 61 -16.25 13.98 3.80
C MET A 61 -16.24 13.95 2.26
N GLU A 62 -15.14 14.40 1.65
CA GLU A 62 -14.95 14.34 0.19
C GLU A 62 -14.90 12.90 -0.34
N ILE A 63 -14.34 11.97 0.43
CA ILE A 63 -14.34 10.54 0.08
C ILE A 63 -15.78 10.01 0.05
N ASN A 64 -16.58 10.35 1.06
CA ASN A 64 -17.96 9.91 1.14
C ASN A 64 -18.82 10.51 0.04
N ASP A 65 -18.67 11.80 -0.26
CA ASP A 65 -19.40 12.46 -1.35
C ASP A 65 -19.02 11.88 -2.71
N ARG A 66 -17.72 11.68 -2.98
CA ARG A 66 -17.26 11.02 -4.22
C ARG A 66 -17.82 9.61 -4.34
N TRP A 67 -17.95 8.89 -3.23
CA TRP A 67 -18.53 7.56 -3.21
C TRP A 67 -20.04 7.59 -3.48
N ALA A 68 -20.78 8.51 -2.84
CA ALA A 68 -22.21 8.71 -3.08
C ALA A 68 -22.49 9.06 -4.54
N GLN A 69 -21.71 9.97 -5.13
CA GLN A 69 -21.76 10.32 -6.55
C GLN A 69 -21.50 9.12 -7.47
N ARG A 70 -20.52 8.26 -7.13
CA ARG A 70 -20.26 7.04 -7.89
C ARG A 70 -21.43 6.07 -7.87
N MET A 71 -22.20 6.04 -6.78
CA MET A 71 -23.38 5.18 -6.65
C MET A 71 -24.65 5.80 -7.25
N GLY A 72 -24.59 7.05 -7.72
CA GLY A 72 -25.70 7.74 -8.38
C GLY A 72 -26.46 8.75 -7.51
N TYR A 73 -25.98 9.05 -6.31
CA TYR A 73 -26.55 10.06 -5.41
C TYR A 73 -25.87 11.41 -5.58
N GLY A 74 -26.54 12.53 -5.29
CA GLY A 74 -25.97 13.87 -5.44
C GLY A 74 -24.92 14.20 -4.36
N SER A 75 -25.14 13.74 -3.13
CA SER A 75 -24.26 13.96 -1.97
C SER A 75 -24.33 12.79 -0.97
N SER A 76 -23.32 12.68 -0.10
CA SER A 76 -23.33 11.73 1.02
C SER A 76 -24.48 11.96 2.00
N GLU A 77 -24.97 13.19 2.15
CA GLU A 77 -26.12 13.49 3.02
C GLU A 77 -27.42 12.87 2.48
N GLU A 78 -27.62 12.88 1.17
CA GLU A 78 -28.79 12.27 0.52
C GLU A 78 -28.79 10.76 0.70
N LEU A 79 -27.60 10.17 0.62
CA LEU A 79 -27.40 8.74 0.83
C LEU A 79 -27.64 8.33 2.29
N LEU A 80 -27.28 9.19 3.25
CA LEU A 80 -27.56 8.96 4.67
C LEU A 80 -29.05 9.12 5.04
N LYS A 81 -29.77 9.99 4.32
CA LYS A 81 -31.24 10.12 4.49
C LYS A 81 -31.97 8.83 4.08
N GLU A 82 -31.37 8.03 3.21
CA GLU A 82 -31.89 6.72 2.87
C GLU A 82 -31.49 5.69 3.94
N GLU A 83 -32.45 5.34 4.80
CA GLU A 83 -32.26 4.49 6.00
C GLU A 83 -31.54 3.16 5.70
N ASN A 84 -31.74 2.58 4.52
CA ASN A 84 -31.15 1.31 4.10
C ASN A 84 -30.55 1.36 2.68
N TRP A 85 -29.80 2.42 2.38
CA TRP A 85 -29.13 2.63 1.08
C TRP A 85 -28.32 1.43 0.57
N ARG A 86 -27.77 0.59 1.46
CA ARG A 86 -27.03 -0.63 1.08
C ARG A 86 -27.92 -1.67 0.39
N VAL A 87 -29.16 -1.81 0.85
CA VAL A 87 -30.10 -2.80 0.34
C VAL A 87 -30.71 -2.33 -0.98
N SER A 88 -31.02 -1.03 -1.10
CA SER A 88 -31.51 -0.46 -2.36
C SER A 88 -30.47 -0.56 -3.47
N LEU A 89 -29.20 -0.24 -3.18
CA LEU A 89 -28.10 -0.43 -4.13
C LEU A 89 -27.87 -1.89 -4.52
N ALA A 90 -28.03 -2.82 -3.57
CA ALA A 90 -27.95 -4.25 -3.87
C ALA A 90 -29.08 -4.72 -4.80
N LYS A 91 -30.30 -4.20 -4.60
CA LYS A 91 -31.45 -4.46 -5.47
C LYS A 91 -31.25 -3.87 -6.87
N ASP A 92 -30.81 -2.61 -6.98
CA ASP A 92 -30.55 -1.95 -8.27
C ASP A 92 -29.47 -2.70 -9.07
N ARG A 93 -28.37 -3.10 -8.40
CA ARG A 93 -27.31 -3.88 -9.03
C ARG A 93 -27.79 -5.28 -9.49
N ARG A 94 -28.72 -5.90 -8.77
CA ARG A 94 -29.33 -7.18 -9.18
C ARG A 94 -30.23 -6.97 -10.40
N ALA A 95 -31.07 -5.94 -10.38
CA ALA A 95 -31.95 -5.61 -11.51
C ALA A 95 -31.16 -5.35 -12.80
N ARG A 96 -30.05 -4.61 -12.76
CA ARG A 96 -29.16 -4.39 -13.93
C ARG A 96 -28.45 -5.64 -14.46
N ARG A 97 -28.38 -6.73 -13.67
CA ARG A 97 -27.77 -7.99 -14.12
C ARG A 97 -28.79 -8.94 -14.75
N GLU A 98 -30.06 -8.76 -14.42
CA GLU A 98 -31.16 -9.65 -14.83
C GLU A 98 -31.96 -9.10 -16.03
N GLY A 99 -31.79 -7.82 -16.37
CA GLY A 99 -32.28 -7.19 -17.61
C GLY A 99 -31.19 -7.03 -18.66
#